data_AF-A0A094AZS0-F1
#
_entry.id   AF-A0A094AZS0-F1
#
_cell.length_a   1.000
_cell.length_b   1.000
_cell.length_c   1.000
_cell.angle_alpha   90.00
_cell.angle_beta   90.00
_cell.angle_gamma   90.00
#
_symmetry.space_group_name_H-M   'P 1'
#
loop_
_entity.id
_entity.type
_entity.pdbx_description
1 polymer ?
#
loop_
_entity_poly.entity_id
_entity_poly.type
_entity_poly.pdbx_seq_one_letter_code
_entity_poly.pdbx_strand_id
1 'polypeptide(L)'
;SLEPPQYWDEDLVQLARFARREARTSDEWSEILKRLDADIEPIRALWKKYFCFGKDDEESKAVFSTAINDVYPKWCKIKPAMDTTFTRLLTMPYLPDAELSPWELLKASILFNSQSRGYVSKMVWWLAGKQLAHLKAMSRGPVSVIPTMYAMLKPDNTFVKLMQASEHEPKYWEASVEAAVEDDEDMDYEE
;
A
#
# COMPACT_ATOMS: atom_id res chain seq x y z
N SER A 1 -12.16 18.15 -17.19
CA SER A 1 -10.68 18.08 -17.24
C SER A 1 -10.24 17.28 -16.03
N LEU A 2 -9.40 16.25 -16.21
CA LEU A 2 -8.83 15.54 -15.06
C LEU A 2 -7.88 16.49 -14.32
N GLU A 3 -7.90 16.45 -12.99
CA GLU A 3 -6.93 17.19 -12.19
C GLU A 3 -5.51 16.72 -12.51
N PRO A 4 -4.51 17.62 -12.47
CA PRO A 4 -3.13 17.23 -12.71
C PRO A 4 -2.67 16.22 -11.65
N PRO A 5 -1.82 15.24 -12.02
CA PRO A 5 -1.34 14.23 -11.08
C PRO A 5 -0.58 14.90 -9.94
N GLN A 6 -0.90 14.51 -8.71
CA GLN A 6 -0.26 15.00 -7.49
C GLN A 6 0.49 13.87 -6.79
N TYR A 7 1.63 14.19 -6.20
CA TYR A 7 2.37 13.24 -5.36
C TYR A 7 1.67 12.98 -4.03
N TRP A 8 0.94 13.97 -3.53
CA TRP A 8 0.29 13.95 -2.24
C TRP A 8 -1.12 13.37 -2.31
N ASP A 9 -1.49 12.58 -1.30
CA ASP A 9 -2.80 11.97 -1.17
C ASP A 9 -3.29 12.11 0.28
N GLU A 10 -4.48 12.69 0.45
CA GLU A 10 -5.08 12.92 1.77
C GLU A 10 -5.53 11.62 2.46
N ASP A 11 -5.83 10.57 1.70
CA ASP A 11 -6.28 9.29 2.24
C ASP A 11 -5.13 8.58 2.97
N LEU A 12 -3.89 8.74 2.48
CA LEU A 12 -2.71 8.07 3.01
C LEU A 12 -2.22 8.62 4.35
N VAL A 13 -2.66 9.82 4.73
CA VAL A 13 -2.23 10.50 5.98
C VAL A 13 -3.26 10.44 7.10
N GLN A 14 -4.44 9.87 6.86
CA GLN A 14 -5.52 9.86 7.85
C GLN A 14 -5.10 9.14 9.14
N LEU A 15 -4.44 7.98 9.02
CA LEU A 15 -3.98 7.21 10.17
C LEU A 15 -2.87 7.94 10.95
N ALA A 16 -1.90 8.53 10.26
CA ALA A 16 -0.88 9.37 10.89
C ALA A 16 -1.51 10.55 11.64
N ARG A 17 -2.48 11.24 11.03
CA ARG A 17 -3.18 12.36 11.68
C ARG A 17 -3.98 11.92 12.89
N PHE A 18 -4.67 10.78 12.80
CA PHE A 18 -5.38 10.19 13.93
C PHE A 18 -4.42 9.93 15.09
N ALA A 19 -3.34 9.18 14.86
CA ALA A 19 -2.37 8.86 15.91
C ALA A 19 -1.74 10.12 16.52
N ARG A 20 -1.42 11.13 15.71
CA ARG A 20 -0.86 12.41 16.21
C ARG A 20 -1.86 13.21 17.04
N ARG A 21 -3.17 13.04 16.84
CA ARG A 21 -4.19 13.64 17.72
C ARG A 21 -4.26 12.88 19.04
N GLU A 22 -4.28 11.55 19.00
CA GLU A 22 -4.28 10.71 20.20
C GLU A 22 -3.04 10.95 21.08
N ALA A 23 -1.88 11.17 20.48
CA ALA A 23 -0.64 11.50 21.19
C ALA A 23 -0.68 12.83 21.98
N ARG A 24 -1.69 13.68 21.77
CA ARG A 24 -1.88 14.91 22.57
C ARG A 24 -2.52 14.62 23.92
N THR A 25 -3.20 13.48 24.04
CA THR A 25 -3.98 13.10 25.23
C THR A 25 -3.47 11.82 25.87
N SER A 26 -2.74 10.98 25.15
CA SER A 26 -2.20 9.72 25.63
C SER A 26 -0.67 9.71 25.57
N ASP A 27 -0.05 9.51 26.73
CA ASP A 27 1.41 9.39 26.87
C ASP A 27 1.95 8.16 26.12
N GLU A 28 1.19 7.06 26.10
CA GLU A 28 1.59 5.83 25.39
C GLU A 28 1.66 6.06 23.88
N TRP A 29 0.67 6.75 23.30
CA TRP A 29 0.71 7.16 21.89
C TRP A 29 1.86 8.13 21.61
N SER A 30 2.08 9.10 22.50
CA SER A 30 3.14 10.10 22.36
C SER A 30 4.53 9.45 22.30
N GLU A 31 4.83 8.55 23.23
CA GLU A 31 6.12 7.87 23.30
C GLU A 31 6.33 6.96 22.08
N ILE A 32 5.31 6.19 21.68
CA ILE A 32 5.38 5.32 20.51
C ILE A 32 5.65 6.12 19.23
N LEU A 33 4.95 7.23 19.02
CA LEU A 33 5.15 8.05 17.82
C LEU A 33 6.50 8.74 17.79
N LYS A 34 6.94 9.28 18.93
CA LYS A 34 8.26 9.90 19.06
C LYS A 34 9.36 8.89 18.74
N ARG A 35 9.24 7.66 19.25
CA ARG A 35 10.21 6.60 18.99
C ARG A 35 10.18 6.16 17.53
N LEU A 36 8.98 5.99 16.96
CA LEU A 36 8.81 5.63 15.57
C LEU A 36 9.43 6.65 14.62
N ASP A 37 9.25 7.95 14.86
CA ASP A 37 9.93 9.01 14.10
C ASP A 37 11.45 8.89 14.18
N ALA A 38 11.96 8.66 15.40
CA ALA A 38 13.39 8.51 15.64
C ALA A 38 13.98 7.27 14.94
N ASP A 39 13.21 6.18 14.83
CA ASP A 39 13.64 4.96 14.15
C ASP A 39 13.51 5.07 12.62
N ILE A 40 12.61 5.91 12.10
CA ILE A 40 12.46 6.19 10.65
C ILE A 40 13.57 7.12 10.12
N GLU A 41 14.07 8.05 10.93
CA GLU A 41 15.09 9.02 10.48
C GLU A 41 16.38 8.36 9.95
N PRO A 42 16.96 7.34 10.61
CA PRO A 42 18.11 6.60 10.08
C PRO A 42 17.84 5.92 8.74
N ILE A 43 16.62 5.41 8.52
CA ILE A 43 16.21 4.80 7.24
C ILE A 43 16.25 5.84 6.12
N ARG A 44 15.70 7.03 6.37
CA ARG A 44 15.73 8.16 5.43
C ARG A 44 17.15 8.61 5.12
N ALA A 45 17.98 8.75 6.15
CA ALA A 45 19.37 9.18 5.99
C ALA A 45 20.16 8.16 5.16
N LEU A 46 19.96 6.86 5.44
CA LEU A 46 20.60 5.78 4.70
C LEU A 46 20.17 5.75 3.23
N TRP A 47 18.86 5.87 2.96
CA TRP A 47 18.37 5.94 1.58
C TRP A 47 18.96 7.13 0.84
N LYS A 48 18.95 8.33 1.44
CA LYS A 48 19.58 9.51 0.84
C LYS A 48 21.04 9.26 0.49
N LYS A 49 21.80 8.61 1.38
CA LYS A 49 23.22 8.30 1.13
C LYS A 49 23.46 7.52 -0.18
N TYR A 50 22.59 6.57 -0.53
CA TYR A 50 22.71 5.82 -1.80
C TYR A 50 22.41 6.68 -3.03
N PHE A 51 21.47 7.62 -2.94
CA PHE A 51 20.95 8.37 -4.10
C PHE A 51 21.39 9.85 -4.14
N CYS A 52 22.25 10.31 -3.21
CA CYS A 52 22.80 11.66 -3.22
C CYS A 52 23.81 11.90 -4.36
N PHE A 53 24.43 10.84 -4.89
CA PHE A 53 25.43 10.93 -5.95
C PHE A 53 24.84 10.37 -7.24
N GLY A 54 24.40 11.25 -8.12
CA GLY A 54 23.92 10.88 -9.45
C GLY A 54 25.03 10.18 -10.21
N LYS A 55 24.86 8.89 -10.50
CA LYS A 55 25.73 8.12 -11.38
C LYS A 55 24.90 7.41 -12.43
N ASP A 56 25.56 7.17 -13.56
CA ASP A 56 25.04 6.67 -14.83
C ASP A 56 24.07 5.46 -14.73
N ASP A 57 23.24 5.32 -15.77
CA ASP A 57 22.01 4.50 -15.78
C ASP A 57 22.17 3.00 -15.47
N GLU A 58 23.31 2.38 -15.80
CA GLU A 58 23.56 0.96 -15.48
C GLU A 58 24.11 0.76 -14.05
N GLU A 59 24.89 1.70 -13.51
CA GLU A 59 25.30 1.69 -12.09
C GLU A 59 24.07 1.92 -11.18
N SER A 60 23.08 2.65 -11.68
CA SER A 60 21.83 2.95 -10.96
C SER A 60 20.99 1.72 -10.58
N LYS A 61 20.95 0.66 -11.40
CA LYS A 61 20.22 -0.59 -11.06
C LYS A 61 20.92 -1.41 -9.97
N ALA A 62 22.25 -1.50 -10.05
CA ALA A 62 23.06 -2.17 -9.03
C ALA A 62 22.97 -1.39 -7.70
N VAL A 63 23.09 -0.06 -7.76
CA VAL A 63 22.90 0.83 -6.61
C VAL A 63 21.51 0.68 -6.00
N PHE A 64 20.45 0.59 -6.82
CA PHE A 64 19.10 0.37 -6.32
C PHE A 64 18.95 -0.99 -5.61
N SER A 65 19.44 -2.06 -6.22
CA SER A 65 19.38 -3.41 -5.63
C SER A 65 20.11 -3.47 -4.29
N THR A 66 21.31 -2.87 -4.22
CA THR A 66 22.05 -2.76 -2.95
C THR A 66 21.30 -1.90 -1.94
N ALA A 67 20.80 -0.73 -2.34
CA ALA A 67 20.07 0.18 -1.46
C ALA A 67 18.82 -0.47 -0.87
N ILE A 68 18.01 -1.16 -1.69
CA ILE A 68 16.79 -1.79 -1.20
C ILE A 68 17.10 -2.98 -0.29
N ASN A 69 18.11 -3.79 -0.62
CA ASN A 69 18.54 -4.91 0.21
C ASN A 69 19.13 -4.47 1.56
N ASP A 70 19.73 -3.29 1.64
CA ASP A 70 20.25 -2.74 2.90
C ASP A 70 19.20 -1.99 3.72
N VAL A 71 18.27 -1.28 3.07
CA VAL A 71 17.30 -0.41 3.73
C VAL A 71 16.04 -1.17 4.13
N TYR A 72 15.50 -2.03 3.26
CA TYR A 72 14.22 -2.70 3.49
C TYR A 72 14.23 -3.62 4.72
N PRO A 73 15.25 -4.46 4.98
CA PRO A 73 15.29 -5.26 6.20
C PRO A 73 15.34 -4.41 7.47
N LYS A 74 15.99 -3.24 7.44
CA LYS A 74 16.01 -2.30 8.57
C LYS A 74 14.65 -1.67 8.80
N TRP A 75 13.96 -1.29 7.73
CA TRP A 75 12.58 -0.81 7.78
C TRP A 75 11.61 -1.85 8.37
N CYS A 76 11.71 -3.12 7.98
CA CYS A 76 10.87 -4.20 8.52
C CYS A 76 11.12 -4.47 10.02
N LYS A 77 12.34 -4.21 10.50
CA LYS A 77 12.73 -4.38 11.91
C LYS A 77 12.19 -3.30 12.84
N ILE A 78 11.67 -2.18 12.31
CA ILE A 78 11.05 -1.14 13.14
C ILE A 78 9.78 -1.70 13.77
N LYS A 79 9.82 -1.88 15.09
CA LYS A 79 8.74 -2.41 15.95
C LYS A 79 8.63 -1.55 17.21
N PRO A 80 7.49 -1.58 17.93
CA PRO A 80 7.37 -0.87 19.20
C PRO A 80 8.45 -1.35 20.18
N ALA A 81 9.06 -0.42 20.92
CA ALA A 81 10.13 -0.74 21.86
C ALA A 81 9.63 -1.46 23.12
N MET A 82 8.37 -1.23 23.50
CA MET A 82 7.74 -1.87 24.66
C MET A 82 6.67 -2.86 24.21
N ASP A 83 6.59 -3.98 24.93
CA ASP A 83 5.57 -5.00 24.75
C ASP A 83 4.43 -4.79 25.76
N THR A 84 3.45 -3.97 25.39
CA THR A 84 2.24 -3.66 26.17
C THR A 84 1.02 -4.25 25.48
N THR A 85 -0.12 -4.31 26.17
CA THR A 85 -1.39 -4.73 25.55
C THR A 85 -1.70 -3.88 24.31
N PHE A 86 -1.43 -2.57 24.37
CA PHE A 86 -1.63 -1.66 23.26
C PHE A 86 -0.69 -1.96 22.08
N THR A 87 0.61 -2.16 22.30
CA THR A 87 1.54 -2.48 21.21
C THR A 87 1.32 -3.88 20.63
N ARG A 88 0.84 -4.85 21.42
CA ARG A 88 0.39 -6.16 20.93
C ARG A 88 -0.82 -6.05 20.02
N LEU A 89 -1.78 -5.17 20.32
CA LEU A 89 -2.91 -4.91 19.42
C LEU A 89 -2.45 -4.28 18.10
N LEU A 90 -1.46 -3.38 18.15
CA LEU A 90 -0.91 -2.79 16.93
C LEU A 90 -0.13 -3.80 16.07
N THR A 91 0.64 -4.68 16.70
CA THR A 91 1.55 -5.61 15.99
C THR A 91 0.92 -6.94 15.61
N MET A 92 -0.20 -7.31 16.24
CA MET A 92 -0.94 -8.56 15.98
C MET A 92 -0.03 -9.80 15.96
N PRO A 93 0.71 -10.11 17.05
CA PRO A 93 1.76 -11.14 17.04
C PRO A 93 1.26 -12.56 16.81
N TYR A 94 -0.05 -12.78 16.85
CA TYR A 94 -0.69 -14.07 16.55
C TYR A 94 -0.82 -14.34 15.04
N LEU A 95 -0.60 -13.34 14.19
CA LEU A 95 -0.58 -13.51 12.74
C LEU A 95 0.81 -13.96 12.27
N PRO A 96 0.92 -15.03 11.46
CA PRO A 96 2.20 -15.47 10.91
C PRO A 96 2.80 -14.44 9.93
N ASP A 97 1.94 -13.72 9.21
CA ASP A 97 2.30 -12.57 8.39
C ASP A 97 1.46 -11.36 8.82
N ALA A 98 2.12 -10.38 9.41
CA ALA A 98 1.54 -9.15 9.94
C ALA A 98 1.91 -7.92 9.07
N GLU A 99 2.23 -8.12 7.78
CA GLU A 99 2.62 -7.06 6.83
C GLU A 99 1.56 -5.95 6.69
N LEU A 100 0.28 -6.26 6.97
CA LEU A 100 -0.84 -5.31 6.99
C LEU A 100 -1.41 -5.05 8.39
N SER A 101 -0.66 -5.36 9.45
CA SER A 101 -1.06 -5.03 10.83
C SER A 101 -1.19 -3.51 11.03
N PRO A 102 -1.99 -3.05 12.01
CA PRO A 102 -2.12 -1.62 12.31
C PRO A 102 -0.78 -0.91 12.51
N TRP A 103 0.22 -1.60 13.06
CA TRP A 103 1.58 -1.09 13.20
C TRP A 103 2.24 -0.78 11.85
N GLU A 104 2.20 -1.73 10.91
CA GLU A 104 2.82 -1.54 9.59
C GLU A 104 2.10 -0.45 8.78
N LEU A 105 0.77 -0.37 8.90
CA LEU A 105 -0.02 0.71 8.31
C LEU A 105 0.30 2.08 8.92
N LEU A 106 0.45 2.15 10.25
CA LEU A 106 0.80 3.39 10.95
C LEU A 106 2.19 3.88 10.53
N LYS A 107 3.16 2.97 10.52
CA LYS A 107 4.53 3.23 10.08
C LYS A 107 4.57 3.76 8.64
N ALA A 108 3.82 3.14 7.72
CA ALA A 108 3.67 3.59 6.35
C ALA A 108 3.06 5.00 6.24
N SER A 109 1.94 5.23 6.95
CA SER A 109 1.24 6.51 6.94
C SER A 109 2.10 7.64 7.51
N ILE A 110 2.86 7.40 8.58
CA ILE A 110 3.80 8.38 9.15
C ILE A 110 4.94 8.68 8.17
N LEU A 111 5.51 7.65 7.54
CA LEU A 111 6.55 7.85 6.54
C LEU A 111 6.05 8.74 5.39
N PHE A 112 4.85 8.49 4.87
CA PHE A 112 4.24 9.34 3.84
C PHE A 112 3.96 10.76 4.35
N ASN A 113 3.35 10.90 5.54
CA ASN A 113 3.01 12.19 6.12
C ASN A 113 4.23 13.07 6.44
N SER A 114 5.41 12.47 6.58
CA SER A 114 6.68 13.21 6.76
C SER A 114 7.21 13.88 5.49
N GLN A 115 6.64 13.57 4.32
CA GLN A 115 7.05 14.14 3.04
C GLN A 115 6.41 15.51 2.79
N SER A 116 6.97 16.25 1.83
CA SER A 116 6.38 17.50 1.39
C SER A 116 5.17 17.25 0.49
N ARG A 117 4.16 18.12 0.53
CA ARG A 117 3.00 18.01 -0.38
C ARG A 117 3.38 18.13 -1.86
N GLY A 118 4.44 18.90 -2.17
CA GLY A 118 4.92 19.09 -3.54
C GLY A 118 5.75 17.92 -4.08
N TYR A 119 6.28 17.07 -3.19
CA TYR A 119 7.12 15.93 -3.58
C TYR A 119 7.15 14.84 -2.51
N VAL A 120 6.82 13.62 -2.93
CA VAL A 120 6.93 12.40 -2.14
C VAL A 120 8.09 11.56 -2.70
N SER A 121 9.08 11.27 -1.87
CA SER A 121 10.23 10.45 -2.27
C SER A 121 9.80 9.05 -2.74
N LYS A 122 10.44 8.55 -3.82
CA LYS A 122 10.28 7.15 -4.28
C LYS A 122 10.53 6.12 -3.18
N MET A 123 11.38 6.44 -2.20
CA MET A 123 11.63 5.59 -1.03
C MET A 123 10.33 5.18 -0.33
N VAL A 124 9.38 6.09 -0.21
CA VAL A 124 8.10 5.84 0.47
C VAL A 124 7.34 4.72 -0.22
N TRP A 125 7.27 4.78 -1.55
CA TRP A 125 6.59 3.77 -2.36
C TRP A 125 7.33 2.42 -2.35
N TRP A 126 8.66 2.42 -2.35
CA TRP A 126 9.45 1.19 -2.29
C TRP A 126 9.40 0.49 -0.94
N LEU A 127 9.33 1.23 0.17
CA LEU A 127 9.31 0.64 1.51
C LEU A 127 7.90 0.33 2.01
N ALA A 128 6.91 1.12 1.60
CA ALA A 128 5.58 1.11 2.19
C ALA A 128 4.44 1.02 1.16
N GLY A 129 4.73 0.78 -0.12
CA GLY A 129 3.75 0.82 -1.20
C GLY A 129 2.55 -0.11 -0.99
N LYS A 130 2.78 -1.32 -0.47
CA LYS A 130 1.70 -2.28 -0.16
C LYS A 130 0.76 -1.76 0.93
N GLN A 131 1.32 -1.24 2.02
CA GLN A 131 0.55 -0.67 3.13
C GLN A 131 -0.22 0.59 2.70
N LEU A 132 0.40 1.44 1.87
CA LEU A 132 -0.26 2.62 1.32
C LEU A 132 -1.40 2.25 0.37
N ALA A 133 -1.21 1.22 -0.47
CA ALA A 133 -2.28 0.69 -1.31
C ALA A 133 -3.46 0.19 -0.45
N HIS A 134 -3.17 -0.52 0.65
CA HIS A 134 -4.20 -0.95 1.60
C HIS A 134 -4.93 0.24 2.25
N LEU A 135 -4.20 1.24 2.75
CA LEU A 135 -4.79 2.47 3.32
C LEU A 135 -5.68 3.21 2.32
N LYS A 136 -5.23 3.34 1.07
CA LYS A 136 -6.05 3.93 0.01
C LYS A 136 -7.31 3.12 -0.23
N ALA A 137 -7.20 1.79 -0.29
CA ALA A 137 -8.32 0.90 -0.54
C ALA A 137 -9.34 0.94 0.61
N MET A 138 -8.91 1.05 1.88
CA MET A 138 -9.78 1.23 3.05
C MET A 138 -10.71 2.45 2.93
N SER A 139 -10.27 3.53 2.27
CA SER A 139 -11.12 4.71 2.01
C SER A 139 -12.26 4.46 1.00
N ARG A 140 -12.21 3.34 0.27
CA ARG A 140 -13.11 2.99 -0.84
C ARG A 140 -13.93 1.72 -0.62
N GLY A 141 -13.75 1.03 0.51
CA GLY A 141 -14.44 -0.24 0.80
C GLY A 141 -13.83 -1.41 0.01
N PRO A 142 -12.67 -1.94 0.43
CA PRO A 142 -11.90 -2.88 -0.37
C PRO A 142 -12.41 -4.32 -0.26
N VAL A 143 -12.09 -5.11 -1.29
CA VAL A 143 -12.18 -6.58 -1.27
C VAL A 143 -10.78 -7.15 -1.12
N SER A 144 -10.56 -7.98 -0.11
CA SER A 144 -9.27 -8.63 0.13
C SER A 144 -9.11 -9.88 -0.73
N VAL A 145 -8.00 -9.96 -1.47
CA VAL A 145 -7.65 -11.11 -2.31
C VAL A 145 -6.25 -11.59 -1.91
N ILE A 146 -6.08 -12.89 -1.72
CA ILE A 146 -4.76 -13.46 -1.39
C ILE A 146 -3.81 -13.40 -2.60
N PRO A 147 -2.48 -13.39 -2.40
CA PRO A 147 -1.53 -13.17 -3.48
C PRO A 147 -1.66 -14.15 -4.67
N THR A 148 -1.93 -15.42 -4.42
CA THR A 148 -2.10 -16.43 -5.46
C THR A 148 -3.33 -16.16 -6.33
N MET A 149 -4.46 -15.81 -5.71
CA MET A 149 -5.67 -15.42 -6.42
C MET A 149 -5.46 -14.11 -7.20
N TYR A 150 -4.83 -13.11 -6.59
CA TYR A 150 -4.54 -11.84 -7.26
C TYR A 150 -3.69 -12.04 -8.51
N ALA A 151 -2.69 -12.93 -8.47
CA ALA A 151 -1.83 -13.24 -9.61
C ALA A 151 -2.57 -13.94 -10.78
N MET A 152 -3.69 -14.60 -10.51
CA MET A 152 -4.51 -15.26 -11.53
C MET A 152 -5.49 -14.29 -12.20
N LEU A 153 -5.85 -13.19 -11.53
CA LEU A 153 -6.78 -12.20 -12.06
C LEU A 153 -6.14 -11.43 -13.21
N LYS A 154 -6.94 -11.14 -14.22
CA LYS A 154 -6.59 -10.24 -15.32
C LYS A 154 -7.69 -9.19 -15.45
N PRO A 155 -7.35 -7.97 -15.93
CA PRO A 155 -8.38 -7.00 -16.28
C PRO A 155 -9.36 -7.59 -17.28
N ASP A 156 -10.66 -7.45 -17.02
CA ASP A 156 -11.70 -7.84 -17.95
C ASP A 156 -11.89 -6.75 -19.01
N ASN A 157 -11.50 -7.06 -20.26
CA ASN A 157 -11.59 -6.13 -21.38
C ASN A 157 -13.03 -5.78 -21.74
N THR A 158 -13.99 -6.68 -21.52
CA THR A 158 -15.41 -6.44 -21.75
C THR A 158 -15.91 -5.42 -20.73
N PHE A 159 -15.59 -5.63 -19.45
CA PHE A 159 -15.90 -4.68 -18.39
C PHE A 159 -15.31 -3.29 -18.66
N VAL A 160 -14.03 -3.20 -19.04
CA VAL A 160 -13.38 -1.92 -19.33
C VAL A 160 -14.07 -1.16 -20.48
N LYS A 161 -14.46 -1.86 -21.54
CA LYS A 161 -15.18 -1.25 -22.67
C LYS A 161 -16.56 -0.75 -22.27
N LEU A 162 -17.30 -1.53 -21.49
CA LEU A 162 -18.62 -1.14 -20.99
C LEU A 162 -18.53 0.10 -20.09
N MET A 163 -17.53 0.17 -19.22
CA MET A 163 -17.28 1.33 -18.35
C MET A 163 -16.93 2.61 -19.15
N GLN A 164 -16.24 2.48 -20.28
CA GLN A 164 -15.94 3.63 -21.15
C GLN A 164 -17.15 4.11 -21.94
N ALA A 165 -18.09 3.20 -22.24
CA ALA A 165 -19.31 3.50 -22.99
C ALA A 165 -20.43 4.06 -22.10
N SER A 166 -20.49 3.67 -20.82
CA SER A 166 -21.46 4.21 -19.86
C SER A 166 -20.92 5.47 -19.19
N GLU A 167 -21.55 6.62 -19.47
CA GLU A 167 -21.33 7.82 -18.67
C GLU A 167 -21.89 7.62 -17.25
N HIS A 168 -21.02 7.17 -16.35
CA HIS A 168 -21.12 7.27 -14.88
C HIS A 168 -22.30 6.56 -14.17
N GLU A 169 -22.01 5.46 -13.48
CA GLU A 169 -22.03 5.36 -12.00
C GLU A 169 -21.53 3.97 -11.57
N PRO A 170 -20.49 3.83 -10.72
CA PRO A 170 -19.98 2.52 -10.28
C PRO A 170 -20.52 2.17 -8.89
N LYS A 171 -21.84 2.05 -8.75
CA LYS A 171 -22.47 1.42 -7.58
C LYS A 171 -22.89 -0.02 -7.89
N TYR A 172 -21.97 -0.95 -7.64
CA TYR A 172 -22.16 -2.41 -7.59
C TYR A 172 -22.43 -3.08 -8.94
N TRP A 173 -21.36 -3.53 -9.58
CA TRP A 173 -21.41 -4.49 -10.68
C TRP A 173 -20.75 -5.77 -10.16
N GLU A 174 -21.55 -6.61 -9.50
CA GLU A 174 -21.16 -8.02 -9.34
C GLU A 174 -21.06 -8.63 -10.73
N ALA A 175 -20.04 -9.45 -10.95
CA ALA A 175 -19.78 -10.06 -12.26
C ALA A 175 -21.08 -10.71 -12.77
N SER A 176 -21.57 -10.26 -13.92
CA SER A 176 -22.57 -11.03 -14.66
C SER A 176 -21.94 -12.39 -14.89
N VAL A 177 -22.49 -13.41 -14.21
CA VAL A 177 -22.22 -14.79 -14.53
C VAL A 177 -22.71 -14.95 -15.95
N GLU A 178 -21.79 -14.90 -16.93
CA GLU A 178 -22.12 -15.30 -18.29
C GLU A 178 -22.67 -16.72 -18.16
N ALA A 179 -23.96 -16.89 -18.44
CA ALA A 179 -24.55 -18.20 -18.60
C ALA A 179 -23.73 -18.88 -19.69
N ALA A 180 -22.96 -19.91 -19.30
CA ALA A 180 -22.36 -20.82 -20.24
C ALA A 180 -23.51 -21.31 -21.13
N VAL A 181 -23.55 -20.80 -22.36
CA VAL A 181 -24.48 -21.30 -23.36
C VAL A 181 -23.99 -22.72 -23.63
N GLU A 182 -24.76 -23.70 -23.16
CA GLU A 182 -24.66 -25.08 -23.61
C GLU A 182 -24.86 -25.03 -25.13
N ASP A 183 -23.80 -25.27 -25.89
CA ASP A 183 -23.92 -25.62 -27.31
C ASP A 183 -24.54 -27.02 -27.35
N ASP A 184 -25.88 -27.05 -27.26
CA ASP A 184 -26.70 -28.21 -27.54
C ASP A 184 -26.66 -28.53 -29.03
N GLU A 185 -26.60 -29.83 -29.27
CA GLU A 185 -26.49 -30.54 -30.53
C GLU A 185 -27.58 -30.18 -31.55
N ASP A 186 -27.19 -29.97 -32.81
CA ASP A 186 -28.06 -30.29 -33.95
C ASP A 186 -27.32 -31.31 -34.84
N MET A 187 -27.67 -32.59 -34.63
CA MET A 187 -27.41 -33.69 -35.55
C MET A 187 -28.36 -33.58 -36.76
N ASP A 188 -27.84 -33.15 -37.90
CA ASP A 188 -28.54 -33.32 -39.17
C ASP A 188 -28.37 -34.77 -39.67
N TYR A 189 -29.45 -35.54 -39.56
CA TYR A 189 -29.68 -36.71 -40.42
C TYR A 189 -30.41 -36.24 -41.68
N GLU A 190 -29.80 -36.40 -42.86
CA GLU A 190 -30.53 -36.44 -44.12
C GLU A 190 -30.27 -37.76 -44.87
N GLU A 191 -31.34 -38.19 -45.55
CA GLU A 191 -31.72 -39.52 -46.09
C GLU A 191 -30.76 -40.22 -47.08
#